data_AF-A0A2P6TFD6-F1
#
_entry.id   AF-A0A2P6TFD6-F1
#
_cell.length_a   1.000
_cell.length_b   1.000
_cell.length_c   1.000
_cell.angle_alpha   90.00
_cell.angle_beta   90.00
_cell.angle_gamma   90.00
#
_symmetry.space_group_name_H-M   'P 1'
#
loop_
_entity.id
_entity.type
_entity.pdbx_description
1 polymer ?
#
loop_
_entity_poly.entity_id
_entity_poly.type
_entity_poly.pdbx_seq_one_letter_code
_entity_poly.pdbx_strand_id
1 'polypeptide(L)'
;MSTGSTLCVASWCAALRQLTSLDLSTGFVGTLRLSSNLSGLTALKRLLLEGERVVVDAAARLPPNVERLRLGDSRSVALPTQLSALTRLSLLVLRARSCTPDGFAVLTRLGQLAKLVLQYNSYLPACLPQLTGLEGLCLEEASDIMQPEAAHGAIEDALGHLTQLTSLCILEEPDRCPPPAAVAGLSRLQRCCLGSADYAGNPEMPPIALPPGPWAASLRELGASLDVLQHSAGTLAAATQLTRLAITGGSFKGHQQAAFWEWARIHPLLRKLQIEFLHEAELPGAAVHAICSLSRQRPALDVVTLLAEDGGTFEKEFDIAI
;
A
#
# COMPACT_ATOMS: atom_id res chain seq x y z
N MET A 1 -32.80 -7.24 -15.01
CA MET A 1 -32.28 -6.28 -16.01
C MET A 1 -32.04 -4.97 -15.28
N SER A 2 -30.85 -4.77 -14.71
CA SER A 2 -30.52 -3.51 -14.02
C SER A 2 -30.25 -2.44 -15.07
N THR A 3 -30.99 -1.34 -15.02
CA THR A 3 -30.78 -0.16 -15.85
C THR A 3 -29.46 0.50 -15.48
N GLY A 4 -28.37 0.08 -16.14
CA GLY A 4 -27.04 0.66 -15.93
C GLY A 4 -27.05 2.16 -16.25
N SER A 5 -26.93 2.98 -15.22
CA SER A 5 -26.79 4.43 -15.34
C SER A 5 -25.50 4.74 -16.09
N THR A 6 -25.59 5.04 -17.39
CA THR A 6 -24.44 5.44 -18.20
C THR A 6 -24.24 6.95 -18.02
N LEU A 7 -23.22 7.36 -17.26
CA LEU A 7 -22.87 8.77 -17.12
C LEU A 7 -22.12 9.24 -18.37
N CYS A 8 -22.83 9.79 -19.35
CA CYS A 8 -22.19 10.48 -20.48
C CYS A 8 -21.71 11.86 -20.04
N VAL A 9 -20.39 12.04 -19.93
CA VAL A 9 -19.79 13.34 -19.65
C VAL A 9 -19.98 14.27 -20.86
N ALA A 10 -20.98 15.15 -20.79
CA ALA A 10 -21.37 16.08 -21.87
C ALA A 10 -20.52 17.37 -21.90
N SER A 11 -20.80 18.23 -22.88
CA SER A 11 -20.12 19.47 -23.35
C SER A 11 -19.62 20.52 -22.33
N TRP A 12 -19.76 20.30 -21.02
CA TRP A 12 -19.29 21.20 -19.97
C TRP A 12 -17.76 21.27 -19.83
N CYS A 13 -17.01 20.29 -20.35
CA CYS A 13 -15.55 20.26 -20.26
C CYS A 13 -14.88 21.51 -20.87
N ALA A 14 -15.50 22.13 -21.87
CA ALA A 14 -14.98 23.36 -22.48
C ALA A 14 -15.08 24.59 -21.56
N ALA A 15 -16.04 24.60 -20.62
CA ALA A 15 -16.31 25.70 -19.71
C ALA A 15 -15.51 25.61 -18.40
N LEU A 16 -15.14 24.40 -17.96
CA LEU A 16 -14.51 24.16 -16.67
C LEU A 16 -12.97 24.13 -16.74
N ARG A 17 -12.35 25.14 -17.38
CA ARG A 17 -10.89 25.19 -17.59
C ARG A 17 -10.04 25.32 -16.32
N GLN A 18 -10.66 25.76 -15.22
CA GLN A 18 -10.01 25.91 -13.91
C GLN A 18 -10.21 24.69 -13.00
N LEU A 19 -10.90 23.65 -13.47
CA LEU A 19 -11.15 22.46 -12.68
C LEU A 19 -9.85 21.71 -12.43
N THR A 20 -9.47 21.55 -11.16
CA THR A 20 -8.23 20.87 -10.75
C THR A 20 -8.46 19.42 -10.31
N SER A 21 -9.70 19.08 -9.92
CA SER A 21 -10.09 17.77 -9.42
C SER A 21 -11.44 17.36 -10.01
N LEU A 22 -11.55 16.14 -10.50
CA LEU A 22 -12.78 15.58 -11.05
C LEU A 22 -12.98 14.17 -10.50
N ASP A 23 -14.13 13.97 -9.87
CA ASP A 23 -14.58 12.67 -9.36
C ASP A 23 -15.79 12.24 -10.19
N LEU A 24 -15.66 11.07 -10.80
CA LEU A 24 -16.74 10.39 -11.49
C LEU A 24 -16.88 9.00 -10.90
N SER A 25 -17.87 8.82 -10.04
CA SER A 25 -18.20 7.54 -9.43
C SER A 25 -19.64 7.15 -9.75
N THR A 26 -19.84 5.92 -10.20
CA THR A 26 -21.18 5.30 -10.30
C THR A 26 -21.47 4.38 -9.11
N GLY A 27 -20.60 4.38 -8.09
CA GLY A 27 -20.60 3.38 -7.03
C GLY A 27 -20.34 1.95 -7.56
N PHE A 28 -20.55 0.95 -6.69
CA PHE A 28 -20.20 -0.45 -6.98
C PHE A 28 -21.19 -1.22 -7.87
N VAL A 29 -22.22 -0.56 -8.41
CA VAL A 29 -23.33 -1.22 -9.13
C VAL A 29 -23.53 -0.65 -10.55
N GLY A 30 -22.72 0.33 -10.96
CA GLY A 30 -22.87 1.06 -12.23
C GLY A 30 -21.70 0.87 -13.20
N THR A 31 -21.98 1.06 -14.49
CA THR A 31 -20.94 1.19 -15.52
C THR A 31 -20.65 2.66 -15.78
N LEU A 32 -19.43 3.09 -15.49
CA LEU A 32 -18.93 4.40 -15.87
C LEU A 32 -18.37 4.33 -17.29
N ARG A 33 -19.00 5.03 -18.24
CA ARG A 33 -18.53 5.07 -19.63
C ARG A 33 -18.07 6.47 -20.01
N LEU A 34 -16.78 6.61 -20.30
CA LEU A 34 -16.18 7.82 -20.85
C LEU A 34 -16.15 7.73 -22.37
N SER A 35 -17.09 8.42 -23.02
CA SER A 35 -17.20 8.51 -24.48
C SER A 35 -16.71 9.86 -25.03
N SER A 36 -16.51 10.86 -24.17
CA SER A 36 -16.18 12.23 -24.55
C SER A 36 -14.70 12.58 -24.39
N ASN A 37 -14.31 13.67 -25.05
CA ASN A 37 -12.96 14.20 -24.99
C ASN A 37 -12.80 15.13 -23.77
N LEU A 38 -12.00 14.70 -22.79
CA LEU A 38 -11.70 15.46 -21.57
C LEU A 38 -10.40 16.28 -21.69
N SER A 39 -9.69 16.22 -22.82
CA SER A 39 -8.41 16.91 -23.01
C SER A 39 -8.47 18.44 -22.83
N GLY A 40 -9.67 19.03 -22.94
CA GLY A 40 -9.90 20.45 -22.68
C GLY A 40 -9.79 20.86 -21.19
N LEU A 41 -9.81 19.90 -20.26
CA LEU A 41 -9.62 20.13 -18.83
C LEU A 41 -8.13 20.32 -18.50
N THR A 42 -7.52 21.39 -19.04
CA THR A 42 -6.07 21.59 -18.99
C THR A 42 -5.51 21.86 -17.61
N ALA A 43 -6.32 22.35 -16.66
CA ALA A 43 -5.91 22.54 -15.26
C ALA A 43 -6.10 21.28 -14.39
N LEU A 44 -6.69 20.19 -14.94
CA LEU A 44 -7.01 19.01 -14.14
C LEU A 44 -5.74 18.28 -13.71
N LYS A 45 -5.58 18.11 -12.40
CA LYS A 45 -4.45 17.42 -11.77
C LYS A 45 -4.85 16.11 -11.14
N ARG A 46 -6.10 16.01 -10.67
CA ARG A 46 -6.65 14.82 -10.01
C ARG A 46 -7.87 14.31 -10.75
N LEU A 47 -7.87 13.01 -11.02
CA LEU A 47 -8.99 12.32 -11.66
C LEU A 47 -9.31 11.06 -10.85
N LEU A 48 -10.56 10.90 -10.47
CA LEU A 48 -11.09 9.67 -9.87
C LEU A 48 -12.15 9.11 -10.80
N LEU A 49 -11.96 7.86 -11.21
CA LEU A 49 -12.91 7.09 -12.00
C LEU A 49 -13.25 5.83 -11.23
N GLU A 50 -14.50 5.69 -10.79
CA GLU A 50 -14.92 4.53 -10.00
C GLU A 50 -16.26 3.98 -10.49
N GLY A 51 -16.30 2.67 -10.68
CA GLY A 51 -17.51 1.95 -11.08
C GLY A 51 -17.34 0.45 -10.95
N GLU A 52 -18.44 -0.28 -11.12
CA GLU A 52 -18.37 -1.73 -11.30
C GLU A 52 -17.61 -2.08 -12.59
N ARG A 53 -17.77 -1.24 -13.61
CA ARG A 53 -17.03 -1.32 -14.86
C ARG A 53 -16.72 0.09 -15.35
N VAL A 54 -15.45 0.36 -15.65
CA VAL A 54 -15.00 1.64 -16.22
C VAL A 54 -14.60 1.41 -17.67
N VAL A 55 -15.38 1.95 -18.60
CA VAL A 55 -15.14 1.84 -20.04
C VAL A 55 -14.69 3.19 -20.56
N VAL A 56 -13.46 3.26 -21.08
CA VAL A 56 -12.96 4.43 -21.81
C VAL A 56 -12.97 4.11 -23.30
N ASP A 57 -13.85 4.78 -24.04
CA ASP A 57 -14.00 4.53 -25.48
C ASP A 57 -12.74 4.94 -26.24
N ALA A 58 -12.43 4.26 -27.35
CA ALA A 58 -11.23 4.53 -28.16
C ALA A 58 -11.14 5.99 -28.66
N ALA A 59 -12.28 6.64 -28.86
CA ALA A 59 -12.38 8.05 -29.25
C ALA A 59 -12.17 9.02 -28.08
N ALA A 60 -12.35 8.56 -26.83
CA ALA A 60 -12.14 9.39 -25.66
C ALA A 60 -10.66 9.74 -25.50
N ARG A 61 -10.40 10.91 -24.91
CA ARG A 61 -9.05 11.40 -24.61
C ARG A 61 -9.06 11.90 -23.19
N LEU A 62 -8.18 11.33 -22.36
CA LEU A 62 -8.00 11.77 -20.98
C LEU A 62 -7.18 13.07 -20.94
N PRO A 63 -7.32 13.89 -19.88
CA PRO A 63 -6.59 15.15 -19.77
C PRO A 63 -5.09 14.88 -19.55
N PRO A 64 -4.18 15.41 -20.39
CA PRO A 64 -2.76 15.04 -20.37
C PRO A 64 -2.01 15.57 -19.13
N ASN A 65 -2.60 16.50 -18.39
CA ASN A 65 -1.99 17.16 -17.24
C ASN A 65 -2.31 16.52 -15.89
N VAL A 66 -3.05 15.40 -15.88
CA VAL A 66 -3.36 14.64 -14.67
C VAL A 66 -2.07 14.10 -14.07
N GLU A 67 -1.88 14.37 -12.78
CA GLU A 67 -0.74 13.93 -11.98
C GLU A 67 -1.14 12.79 -11.03
N ARG A 68 -2.40 12.76 -10.59
CA ARG A 68 -2.95 11.72 -9.71
C ARG A 68 -4.21 11.10 -10.31
N LEU A 69 -4.24 9.78 -10.40
CA LEU A 69 -5.38 9.02 -10.90
C LEU A 69 -5.80 7.93 -9.90
N ARG A 70 -7.08 7.89 -9.57
CA ARG A 70 -7.74 6.69 -9.01
C ARG A 70 -8.53 6.01 -10.10
N LEU A 71 -8.38 4.71 -10.23
CA LEU A 71 -9.22 3.90 -11.09
C LEU A 71 -9.75 2.69 -10.32
N GLY A 72 -11.05 2.71 -10.03
CA GLY A 72 -11.80 1.60 -9.47
C GLY A 72 -12.66 0.93 -10.54
N ASP A 73 -12.32 -0.31 -10.89
CA ASP A 73 -13.02 -1.16 -11.84
C ASP A 73 -13.02 -2.61 -11.34
N SER A 74 -14.19 -3.20 -11.11
CA SER A 74 -14.26 -4.56 -10.60
C SER A 74 -14.36 -5.64 -11.68
N ARG A 75 -14.64 -5.29 -12.95
CA ARG A 75 -15.02 -6.23 -14.02
C ARG A 75 -14.17 -6.20 -15.28
N SER A 76 -13.37 -5.16 -15.50
CA SER A 76 -12.51 -5.10 -16.68
C SER A 76 -11.29 -6.01 -16.52
N VAL A 77 -11.01 -6.78 -17.57
CA VAL A 77 -9.85 -7.70 -17.63
C VAL A 77 -8.55 -6.98 -17.98
N ALA A 78 -8.61 -5.72 -18.41
CA ALA A 78 -7.46 -4.91 -18.76
C ALA A 78 -7.73 -3.44 -18.46
N LEU A 79 -6.66 -2.70 -18.15
CA LEU A 79 -6.71 -1.26 -18.01
C LEU A 79 -6.93 -0.58 -19.38
N PRO A 80 -7.64 0.57 -19.43
CA PRO A 80 -7.86 1.29 -20.67
C PRO A 80 -6.54 1.79 -21.27
N THR A 81 -6.32 1.55 -22.56
CA THR A 81 -5.08 1.93 -23.26
C THR A 81 -4.84 3.44 -23.28
N GLN A 82 -5.89 4.24 -23.13
CA GLN A 82 -5.89 5.69 -23.05
C GLN A 82 -5.12 6.23 -21.84
N LEU A 83 -4.87 5.41 -20.81
CA LEU A 83 -4.00 5.79 -19.70
C LEU A 83 -2.58 6.14 -20.17
N SER A 84 -2.11 5.53 -21.27
CA SER A 84 -0.81 5.86 -21.86
C SER A 84 -0.65 7.32 -22.33
N ALA A 85 -1.75 8.08 -22.45
CA ALA A 85 -1.71 9.50 -22.76
C ALA A 85 -1.37 10.38 -21.54
N LEU A 86 -1.43 9.83 -20.32
CA LEU A 86 -1.21 10.55 -19.07
C LEU A 86 0.30 10.64 -18.74
N THR A 87 1.04 11.36 -19.58
CA THR A 87 2.51 11.44 -19.49
C THR A 87 3.04 12.15 -18.25
N ARG A 88 2.18 12.85 -17.50
CA ARG A 88 2.51 13.54 -16.24
C ARG A 88 2.04 12.78 -14.99
N LEU A 89 1.46 11.59 -15.17
CA LEU A 89 0.93 10.82 -14.07
C LEU A 89 2.07 10.33 -13.17
N SER A 90 2.09 10.81 -11.92
CA SER A 90 3.10 10.45 -10.94
C SER A 90 2.56 9.53 -9.85
N LEU A 91 1.25 9.56 -9.59
CA LEU A 91 0.57 8.69 -8.63
C LEU A 91 -0.62 8.00 -9.28
N LEU A 92 -0.64 6.67 -9.19
CA LEU A 92 -1.75 5.84 -9.65
C LEU A 92 -2.23 4.92 -8.54
N VAL A 93 -3.52 5.00 -8.23
CA VAL A 93 -4.22 4.06 -7.34
C VAL A 93 -5.17 3.21 -8.18
N LEU A 94 -5.01 1.89 -8.11
CA LEU A 94 -5.81 0.92 -8.85
C LEU A 94 -6.57 0.01 -7.91
N ARG A 95 -7.86 -0.12 -8.17
CA ARG A 95 -8.70 -1.19 -7.65
C ARG A 95 -9.32 -1.91 -8.85
N ALA A 96 -8.66 -2.96 -9.32
CA ALA A 96 -8.85 -3.63 -10.60
C ALA A 96 -9.06 -5.14 -10.41
N ARG A 97 -10.17 -5.53 -9.75
CA ARG A 97 -10.39 -6.91 -9.26
C ARG A 97 -10.28 -7.98 -10.34
N SER A 98 -10.82 -7.74 -11.52
CA SER A 98 -10.84 -8.73 -12.61
C SER A 98 -9.69 -8.58 -13.61
N CYS A 99 -8.77 -7.62 -13.39
CA CYS A 99 -7.71 -7.32 -14.34
C CYS A 99 -6.66 -8.44 -14.32
N THR A 100 -6.37 -9.04 -15.48
CA THR A 100 -5.36 -10.10 -15.56
C THR A 100 -3.95 -9.51 -15.45
N PRO A 101 -2.92 -10.32 -15.13
CA PRO A 101 -1.53 -9.83 -15.04
C PRO A 101 -1.05 -9.04 -16.27
N ASP A 102 -1.42 -9.50 -17.47
CA ASP A 102 -1.10 -8.82 -18.74
C ASP A 102 -1.99 -7.59 -19.01
N GLY A 103 -3.17 -7.54 -18.39
CA GLY A 103 -4.11 -6.42 -18.49
C GLY A 103 -3.54 -5.10 -17.97
N PHE A 104 -2.44 -5.14 -17.21
CA PHE A 104 -1.72 -3.97 -16.71
C PHE A 104 -0.63 -3.44 -17.65
N ALA A 105 -0.41 -4.04 -18.83
CA ALA A 105 0.71 -3.68 -19.73
C ALA A 105 0.82 -2.18 -20.06
N VAL A 106 -0.29 -1.42 -19.99
CA VAL A 106 -0.29 0.04 -20.19
C VAL A 106 0.58 0.79 -19.17
N LEU A 107 0.83 0.23 -17.98
CA LEU A 107 1.65 0.85 -16.93
C LEU A 107 3.08 1.13 -17.39
N THR A 108 3.63 0.27 -18.26
CA THR A 108 4.98 0.44 -18.85
C THR A 108 5.13 1.71 -19.68
N ARG A 109 4.01 2.30 -20.12
CA ARG A 109 3.98 3.54 -20.92
C ARG A 109 3.91 4.80 -20.06
N LEU A 110 3.72 4.66 -18.75
CA LEU A 110 3.63 5.77 -17.81
C LEU A 110 5.02 6.16 -17.32
N GLY A 111 5.82 6.81 -18.18
CA GLY A 111 7.23 7.10 -17.92
C GLY A 111 7.53 8.11 -16.79
N GLN A 112 6.51 8.66 -16.12
CA GLN A 112 6.66 9.53 -14.95
C GLN A 112 6.02 8.95 -13.69
N LEU A 113 5.55 7.70 -13.75
CA LEU A 113 4.89 7.05 -12.62
C LEU A 113 5.92 6.79 -11.51
N ALA A 114 5.78 7.52 -10.40
CA ALA A 114 6.66 7.42 -9.24
C ALA A 114 6.04 6.60 -8.10
N LYS A 115 4.70 6.62 -7.98
CA LYS A 115 3.96 5.90 -6.94
C LYS A 115 2.84 5.05 -7.54
N LEU A 116 2.84 3.76 -7.19
CA LEU A 116 1.78 2.82 -7.55
C LEU A 116 1.15 2.22 -6.29
N VAL A 117 -0.17 2.29 -6.21
CA VAL A 117 -0.96 1.66 -5.15
C VAL A 117 -1.93 0.69 -5.80
N LEU A 118 -1.87 -0.58 -5.40
CA LEU A 118 -2.78 -1.64 -5.80
C LEU A 118 -3.63 -2.02 -4.60
N GLN A 119 -4.95 -1.81 -4.67
CA GLN A 119 -5.88 -2.06 -3.58
C GLN A 119 -6.93 -3.08 -4.02
N TYR A 120 -7.07 -4.19 -3.29
CA TYR A 120 -8.06 -5.23 -3.57
C TYR A 120 -7.99 -5.76 -5.00
N ASN A 121 -6.78 -5.99 -5.52
CA ASN A 121 -6.57 -6.57 -6.85
C ASN A 121 -6.40 -8.09 -6.73
N SER A 122 -7.08 -8.86 -7.58
CA SER A 122 -6.90 -10.33 -7.56
C SER A 122 -5.59 -10.79 -8.19
N TYR A 123 -4.88 -9.91 -8.91
CA TYR A 123 -3.63 -10.23 -9.59
C TYR A 123 -2.64 -9.07 -9.52
N LEU A 124 -1.36 -9.41 -9.44
CA LEU A 124 -0.26 -8.45 -9.60
C LEU A 124 0.03 -8.20 -11.09
N PRO A 125 0.46 -6.97 -11.46
CA PRO A 125 0.90 -6.68 -12.82
C PRO A 125 2.11 -7.52 -13.23
N ALA A 126 2.03 -8.26 -14.35
CA ALA A 126 3.19 -8.98 -14.89
C ALA A 126 4.35 -8.03 -15.28
N CYS A 127 4.01 -6.77 -15.55
CA CYS A 127 4.98 -5.72 -15.87
C CYS A 127 5.56 -5.00 -14.64
N LEU A 128 5.21 -5.39 -13.41
CA LEU A 128 5.68 -4.71 -12.19
C LEU A 128 7.22 -4.62 -12.10
N PRO A 129 8.01 -5.67 -12.43
CA PRO A 129 9.48 -5.57 -12.43
C PRO A 129 10.05 -4.56 -13.44
N GLN A 130 9.27 -4.19 -14.46
CA GLN A 130 9.68 -3.24 -15.50
C GLN A 130 9.50 -1.78 -15.06
N LEU A 131 8.77 -1.52 -13.97
CA LEU A 131 8.48 -0.18 -13.46
C LEU A 131 9.62 0.36 -12.59
N THR A 132 10.86 0.26 -13.07
CA THR A 132 12.10 0.53 -12.30
C THR A 132 12.26 1.97 -11.80
N GLY A 133 11.45 2.90 -12.31
CA GLY A 133 11.37 4.29 -11.84
C GLY A 133 10.48 4.50 -10.61
N LEU A 134 9.81 3.47 -10.09
CA LEU A 134 8.96 3.60 -8.91
C LEU A 134 9.79 3.95 -7.65
N GLU A 135 9.35 4.98 -6.96
CA GLU A 135 9.85 5.42 -5.66
C GLU A 135 8.92 4.96 -4.52
N GLY A 136 7.66 4.67 -4.83
CA GLY A 136 6.67 4.17 -3.88
C GLY A 136 5.84 3.03 -4.45
N LEU A 137 5.73 1.94 -3.71
CA LEU A 137 4.86 0.81 -4.00
C LEU A 137 4.01 0.46 -2.78
N CYS A 138 2.70 0.37 -2.96
CA CYS A 138 1.77 -0.11 -1.94
C CYS A 138 0.92 -1.24 -2.53
N LEU A 139 0.94 -2.39 -1.87
CA LEU A 139 0.16 -3.57 -2.18
C LEU A 139 -0.77 -3.81 -0.99
N GLU A 140 -2.06 -3.62 -1.19
CA GLU A 140 -3.11 -3.79 -0.18
C GLU A 140 -4.11 -4.80 -0.72
N GLU A 141 -4.14 -6.00 -0.14
CA GLU A 141 -4.96 -7.12 -0.62
C GLU A 141 -4.85 -7.34 -2.15
N ALA A 142 -3.62 -7.27 -2.67
CA ALA A 142 -3.33 -7.19 -4.10
C ALA A 142 -2.79 -8.49 -4.71
N SER A 143 -3.11 -9.65 -4.13
CA SER A 143 -2.59 -10.96 -4.52
C SER A 143 -3.69 -11.99 -4.83
N ASP A 144 -3.34 -13.00 -5.63
CA ASP A 144 -4.25 -14.11 -5.91
C ASP A 144 -4.36 -14.99 -4.67
N ILE A 145 -5.51 -14.91 -4.00
CA ILE A 145 -5.83 -15.68 -2.79
C ILE A 145 -5.74 -17.20 -3.07
N MET A 146 -5.93 -17.63 -4.31
CA MET A 146 -5.80 -19.04 -4.71
C MET A 146 -4.35 -19.47 -4.95
N GLN A 147 -3.44 -18.53 -5.26
CA GLN A 147 -2.03 -18.82 -5.58
C GLN A 147 -1.05 -17.88 -4.84
N PRO A 148 -0.97 -18.00 -3.51
CA PRO A 148 -0.16 -17.09 -2.69
C PRO A 148 1.35 -17.17 -2.95
N GLU A 149 1.89 -18.37 -3.15
CA GLU A 149 3.32 -18.57 -3.39
C GLU A 149 3.75 -17.95 -4.72
N ALA A 150 2.88 -18.01 -5.73
CA ALA A 150 3.12 -17.37 -7.02
C ALA A 150 3.07 -15.84 -6.88
N ALA A 151 2.11 -15.31 -6.12
CA ALA A 151 2.06 -13.88 -5.83
C ALA A 151 3.30 -13.42 -5.06
N HIS A 152 3.72 -14.16 -4.04
CA HIS A 152 4.94 -13.88 -3.28
C HIS A 152 6.19 -13.93 -4.17
N GLY A 153 6.32 -14.94 -5.03
CA GLY A 153 7.41 -15.03 -6.01
C GLY A 153 7.42 -13.85 -6.99
N ALA A 154 6.25 -13.36 -7.41
CA ALA A 154 6.14 -12.17 -8.24
C ALA A 154 6.53 -10.88 -7.49
N ILE A 155 6.23 -10.79 -6.19
CA ILE A 155 6.68 -9.69 -5.33
C ILE A 155 8.20 -9.73 -5.18
N GLU A 156 8.78 -10.91 -4.91
CA GLU A 156 10.23 -11.10 -4.80
C GLU A 156 10.94 -10.65 -6.09
N ASP A 157 10.46 -11.10 -7.25
CA ASP A 157 11.01 -10.72 -8.55
C ASP A 157 10.89 -9.21 -8.80
N ALA A 158 9.71 -8.62 -8.52
CA ALA A 158 9.50 -7.19 -8.67
C ALA A 158 10.46 -6.37 -7.79
N LEU A 159 10.52 -6.67 -6.49
CA LEU A 159 11.37 -5.94 -5.54
C LEU A 159 12.86 -6.07 -5.87
N GLY A 160 13.29 -7.18 -6.50
CA GLY A 160 14.65 -7.33 -7.02
C GLY A 160 15.04 -6.28 -8.07
N HIS A 161 14.06 -5.72 -8.80
CA HIS A 161 14.27 -4.73 -9.85
C HIS A 161 13.97 -3.28 -9.41
N LEU A 162 13.07 -3.09 -8.44
CA LEU A 162 12.58 -1.78 -7.99
C LEU A 162 13.54 -1.07 -6.99
N THR A 163 14.81 -0.92 -7.38
CA THR A 163 15.88 -0.40 -6.50
C THR A 163 15.76 1.09 -6.13
N GLN A 164 14.86 1.84 -6.77
CA GLN A 164 14.61 3.26 -6.48
C GLN A 164 13.59 3.47 -5.35
N LEU A 165 12.99 2.40 -4.82
CA LEU A 165 11.97 2.50 -3.78
C LEU A 165 12.50 3.20 -2.52
N THR A 166 11.76 4.22 -2.11
CA THR A 166 11.89 4.91 -0.81
C THR A 166 10.73 4.57 0.12
N SER A 167 9.64 4.04 -0.44
CA SER A 167 8.43 3.69 0.29
C SER A 167 7.89 2.35 -0.20
N LEU A 168 7.73 1.40 0.71
CA LEU A 168 7.14 0.09 0.44
C LEU A 168 6.07 -0.19 1.49
N CYS A 169 4.90 -0.62 1.05
CA CYS A 169 3.83 -1.07 1.90
C CYS A 169 3.26 -2.37 1.31
N ILE A 170 3.23 -3.44 2.10
CA ILE A 170 2.64 -4.72 1.75
C ILE A 170 1.71 -5.09 2.89
N LEU A 171 0.41 -5.07 2.62
CA LEU A 171 -0.68 -5.35 3.55
C LEU A 171 -1.50 -6.45 2.89
N GLU A 172 -1.08 -7.70 3.10
CA GLU A 172 -1.82 -8.86 2.62
C GLU A 172 -2.47 -9.59 3.80
N GLU A 173 -3.59 -10.24 3.54
CA GLU A 173 -4.28 -11.11 4.50
C GLU A 173 -3.32 -12.22 5.02
N PRO A 174 -3.51 -12.68 6.27
CA PRO A 174 -2.60 -13.58 6.95
C PRO A 174 -2.50 -14.96 6.30
N ASP A 175 -1.48 -15.70 6.72
CA ASP A 175 -1.26 -17.14 6.55
C ASP A 175 -0.40 -17.66 5.41
N ARG A 176 0.25 -16.85 4.55
CA ARG A 176 0.79 -17.47 3.33
C ARG A 176 2.29 -17.33 3.04
N CYS A 177 2.96 -16.22 3.36
CA CYS A 177 4.40 -16.10 3.07
C CYS A 177 5.15 -15.18 4.07
N PRO A 178 6.45 -15.43 4.32
CA PRO A 178 7.28 -14.52 5.11
C PRO A 178 7.46 -13.15 4.42
N PRO A 179 7.97 -12.13 5.13
CA PRO A 179 8.46 -10.90 4.53
C PRO A 179 9.38 -11.18 3.33
N PRO A 180 9.19 -10.51 2.18
CA PRO A 180 10.00 -10.76 0.99
C PRO A 180 11.49 -10.51 1.24
N ALA A 181 12.33 -11.48 0.95
CA ALA A 181 13.78 -11.41 1.13
C ALA A 181 14.41 -10.32 0.25
N ALA A 182 13.84 -10.02 -0.92
CA ALA A 182 14.29 -8.98 -1.84
C ALA A 182 14.29 -7.57 -1.21
N VAL A 183 13.53 -7.33 -0.12
CA VAL A 183 13.61 -6.08 0.66
C VAL A 183 15.04 -5.81 1.13
N ALA A 184 15.86 -6.84 1.34
CA ALA A 184 17.26 -6.70 1.71
C ALA A 184 18.06 -5.81 0.73
N GLY A 185 17.70 -5.81 -0.56
CA GLY A 185 18.37 -5.02 -1.60
C GLY A 185 17.95 -3.53 -1.65
N LEU A 186 16.88 -3.14 -0.96
CA LEU A 186 16.26 -1.81 -1.08
C LEU A 186 16.96 -0.76 -0.18
N SER A 187 18.23 -0.48 -0.45
CA SER A 187 19.06 0.43 0.37
C SER A 187 18.53 1.87 0.53
N ARG A 188 17.60 2.31 -0.33
CA ARG A 188 16.98 3.65 -0.27
C ARG A 188 15.69 3.70 0.52
N LEU A 189 15.24 2.57 1.06
CA LEU A 189 13.93 2.46 1.71
C LEU A 189 13.89 3.27 3.01
N GLN A 190 13.00 4.26 3.06
CA GLN A 190 12.81 5.14 4.21
C GLN A 190 11.55 4.79 4.99
N ARG A 191 10.52 4.29 4.29
CA ARG A 191 9.24 3.88 4.87
C ARG A 191 8.95 2.45 4.44
N CYS A 192 8.73 1.56 5.39
CA CYS A 192 8.42 0.17 5.12
C CYS A 192 7.26 -0.26 6.01
N CYS A 193 6.20 -0.81 5.43
CA CYS A 193 5.16 -1.50 6.17
C CYS A 193 5.03 -2.90 5.62
N LEU A 194 5.25 -3.91 6.46
CA LEU A 194 5.07 -5.32 6.14
C LEU A 194 4.01 -5.84 7.11
N GLY A 195 2.76 -5.59 6.73
CA GLY A 195 1.59 -6.08 7.45
C GLY A 195 1.51 -7.58 7.30
N SER A 196 1.47 -8.26 8.45
CA SER A 196 1.16 -9.67 8.55
C SER A 196 0.18 -9.78 9.70
N ALA A 197 -1.04 -10.22 9.40
CA ALA A 197 -1.99 -10.54 10.44
C ALA A 197 -1.56 -11.84 11.17
N ASP A 198 -2.07 -11.99 12.38
CA ASP A 198 -1.66 -12.91 13.45
C ASP A 198 -1.19 -14.31 13.00
N TYR A 199 0.14 -14.53 13.01
CA TYR A 199 0.74 -15.87 13.03
C TYR A 199 0.56 -16.59 14.37
N ALA A 200 -0.05 -15.92 15.35
CA ALA A 200 -0.17 -16.25 16.76
C ALA A 200 -0.80 -17.62 17.08
N GLY A 201 -1.33 -18.34 16.09
CA GLY A 201 -2.11 -19.56 16.28
C GLY A 201 -1.45 -20.87 15.83
N ASN A 202 -0.40 -20.85 14.99
CA ASN A 202 0.17 -22.08 14.44
C ASN A 202 1.56 -22.41 15.06
N PRO A 203 1.62 -23.26 16.10
CA PRO A 203 2.87 -23.63 16.76
C PRO A 203 3.84 -24.45 15.90
N GLU A 204 3.43 -24.91 14.71
CA GLU A 204 4.27 -25.71 13.81
C GLU A 204 5.11 -24.85 12.86
N MET A 205 4.86 -23.54 12.74
CA MET A 205 5.63 -22.67 11.84
C MET A 205 6.86 -22.05 12.54
N PRO A 206 7.99 -21.94 11.82
CA PRO A 206 9.19 -21.29 12.35
C PRO A 206 8.94 -19.79 12.59
N PRO A 207 9.65 -19.19 13.56
CA PRO A 207 9.55 -17.76 13.81
C PRO A 207 9.99 -16.96 12.58
N ILE A 208 9.16 -16.01 12.18
CA ILE A 208 9.38 -15.15 11.02
C ILE A 208 10.04 -13.85 11.49
N ALA A 209 11.08 -13.41 10.79
CA ALA A 209 11.82 -12.18 11.07
C ALA A 209 11.96 -11.32 9.82
N LEU A 210 12.22 -10.03 10.01
CA LEU A 210 12.56 -9.09 8.95
C LEU A 210 13.90 -9.47 8.32
N PRO A 211 14.00 -9.49 6.97
CA PRO A 211 15.24 -9.81 6.29
C PRO A 211 16.33 -8.81 6.66
N PRO A 212 17.54 -9.26 7.03
CA PRO A 212 18.65 -8.36 7.28
C PRO A 212 19.09 -7.71 5.96
N GLY A 213 19.57 -6.46 6.04
CA GLY A 213 20.12 -5.79 4.86
C GLY A 213 20.37 -4.31 5.07
N PRO A 214 21.02 -3.64 4.10
CA PRO A 214 21.33 -2.21 4.14
C PRO A 214 20.09 -1.31 4.26
N TRP A 215 18.91 -1.78 3.85
CA TRP A 215 17.65 -1.04 3.95
C TRP A 215 17.33 -0.59 5.39
N ALA A 216 17.73 -1.37 6.39
CA ALA A 216 17.47 -1.02 7.79
C ALA A 216 18.13 0.32 8.16
N ALA A 217 19.33 0.60 7.66
CA ALA A 217 20.09 1.79 8.02
C ALA A 217 19.47 3.11 7.50
N SER A 218 18.69 3.07 6.42
CA SER A 218 18.00 4.22 5.84
C SER A 218 16.55 4.37 6.33
N LEU A 219 16.04 3.38 7.06
CA LEU A 219 14.67 3.32 7.52
C LEU A 219 14.36 4.38 8.58
N ARG A 220 13.28 5.14 8.34
CA ARG A 220 12.74 6.18 9.23
C ARG A 220 11.42 5.76 9.85
N GLU A 221 10.65 4.97 9.13
CA GLU A 221 9.32 4.50 9.53
C GLU A 221 9.17 3.02 9.20
N LEU A 222 8.75 2.23 10.19
CA LEU A 222 8.53 0.79 10.07
C LEU A 222 7.14 0.43 10.59
N GLY A 223 6.38 -0.34 9.82
CA GLY A 223 5.19 -1.04 10.27
C GLY A 223 5.40 -2.55 10.15
N ALA A 224 5.15 -3.31 11.20
CA ALA A 224 5.19 -4.78 11.17
C ALA A 224 4.41 -5.36 12.35
N SER A 225 4.08 -6.65 12.28
CA SER A 225 3.47 -7.35 13.42
C SER A 225 4.46 -7.51 14.58
N LEU A 226 3.95 -7.54 15.81
CA LEU A 226 4.75 -7.75 17.00
C LEU A 226 5.51 -9.08 16.95
N ASP A 227 4.90 -10.11 16.36
CA ASP A 227 5.50 -11.43 16.19
C ASP A 227 6.74 -11.39 15.30
N VAL A 228 6.73 -10.59 14.24
CA VAL A 228 7.89 -10.37 13.39
C VAL A 228 8.94 -9.51 14.11
N LEU A 229 8.50 -8.44 14.77
CA LEU A 229 9.40 -7.49 15.43
C LEU A 229 10.22 -8.14 16.56
N GLN A 230 9.60 -9.01 17.37
CA GLN A 230 10.31 -9.69 18.47
C GLN A 230 11.43 -10.62 18.00
N HIS A 231 11.32 -11.16 16.78
CA HIS A 231 12.36 -12.00 16.16
C HIS A 231 13.35 -11.21 15.29
N SER A 232 13.17 -9.89 15.17
CA SER A 232 13.94 -9.03 14.26
C SER A 232 14.96 -8.14 14.96
N ALA A 233 15.40 -8.51 16.17
CA ALA A 233 16.28 -7.67 17.01
C ALA A 233 17.56 -7.21 16.28
N GLY A 234 18.19 -8.08 15.48
CA GLY A 234 19.39 -7.72 14.70
C GLY A 234 19.11 -6.66 13.63
N THR A 235 18.01 -6.82 12.89
CA THR A 235 17.57 -5.85 11.86
C THR A 235 17.16 -4.52 12.50
N LEU A 236 16.44 -4.57 13.62
CA LEU A 236 16.04 -3.38 14.38
C LEU A 236 17.23 -2.65 15.01
N ALA A 237 18.29 -3.36 15.41
CA ALA A 237 19.52 -2.75 15.90
C ALA A 237 20.27 -1.98 14.79
N ALA A 238 20.18 -2.45 13.54
CA ALA A 238 20.72 -1.75 12.38
C ALA A 238 19.89 -0.52 11.95
N ALA A 239 18.64 -0.41 12.42
CA ALA A 239 17.70 0.66 12.06
C ALA A 239 17.95 1.98 12.80
N THR A 240 19.19 2.47 12.75
CA THR A 240 19.65 3.61 13.56
C THR A 240 18.94 4.95 13.29
N GLN A 241 18.27 5.09 12.14
CA GLN A 241 17.51 6.28 11.75
C GLN A 241 16.00 6.17 12.04
N LEU A 242 15.56 5.08 12.67
CA LEU A 242 14.14 4.81 12.88
C LEU A 242 13.53 5.78 13.88
N THR A 243 12.49 6.49 13.43
CA THR A 243 11.77 7.51 14.22
C THR A 243 10.35 7.12 14.56
N ARG A 244 9.71 6.31 13.71
CA ARG A 244 8.35 5.83 13.91
C ARG A 244 8.30 4.32 13.75
N LEU A 245 7.62 3.65 14.67
CA LEU A 245 7.32 2.24 14.60
C LEU A 245 5.81 2.04 14.78
N ALA A 246 5.18 1.28 13.90
CA ALA A 246 3.80 0.83 14.02
C ALA A 246 3.78 -0.69 14.23
N ILE A 247 3.07 -1.13 15.26
CA ILE A 247 2.70 -2.51 15.49
C ILE A 247 1.33 -2.71 14.85
N THR A 248 1.29 -3.45 13.74
CA THR A 248 0.08 -3.59 12.89
C THR A 248 -0.71 -4.88 13.17
N GLY A 249 -0.32 -5.64 14.20
CA GLY A 249 -0.90 -6.92 14.58
C GLY A 249 0.07 -7.75 15.42
N GLY A 250 -0.28 -9.00 15.72
CA GLY A 250 0.57 -9.96 16.43
C GLY A 250 0.09 -10.30 17.84
N SER A 251 0.55 -11.46 18.32
CA SER A 251 0.21 -11.94 19.65
C SER A 251 0.94 -11.17 20.74
N PHE A 252 0.16 -10.57 21.64
CA PHE A 252 0.70 -10.13 22.93
C PHE A 252 0.88 -11.30 23.93
N LYS A 253 0.68 -12.55 23.52
CA LYS A 253 0.84 -13.72 24.38
C LYS A 253 2.27 -14.28 24.29
N GLY A 254 2.98 -14.36 25.41
CA GLY A 254 4.29 -15.02 25.51
C GLY A 254 5.36 -14.18 26.22
N HIS A 255 6.46 -14.84 26.62
CA HIS A 255 7.56 -14.23 27.38
C HIS A 255 8.67 -13.59 26.51
N GLN A 256 8.60 -13.72 25.18
CA GLN A 256 9.70 -13.33 24.28
C GLN A 256 9.70 -11.86 23.83
N GLN A 257 8.72 -11.07 24.26
CA GLN A 257 8.65 -9.65 23.90
C GLN A 257 9.62 -8.75 24.68
N ALA A 258 10.26 -9.26 25.74
CA ALA A 258 11.12 -8.45 26.61
C ALA A 258 12.28 -7.80 25.84
N ALA A 259 12.87 -8.51 24.88
CA ALA A 259 13.95 -7.99 24.04
C ALA A 259 13.49 -6.83 23.14
N PHE A 260 12.28 -6.95 22.56
CA PHE A 260 11.68 -5.89 21.76
C PHE A 260 11.40 -4.63 22.59
N TRP A 261 10.75 -4.80 23.76
CA TRP A 261 10.44 -3.69 24.65
C TRP A 261 11.69 -3.00 25.17
N GLU A 262 12.74 -3.76 25.49
CA GLU A 262 14.03 -3.22 25.88
C GLU A 262 14.72 -2.45 24.73
N TRP A 263 14.68 -2.99 23.50
CA TRP A 263 15.16 -2.26 22.33
C TRP A 263 14.42 -0.93 22.14
N ALA A 264 13.08 -0.92 22.20
CA ALA A 264 12.28 0.30 22.04
C ALA A 264 12.60 1.34 23.14
N ARG A 265 12.89 0.85 24.35
CA ARG A 265 13.30 1.67 25.49
C ARG A 265 14.67 2.32 25.30
N ILE A 266 15.62 1.68 24.63
CA ILE A 266 16.97 2.23 24.42
C ILE A 266 17.17 2.90 23.06
N HIS A 267 16.24 2.74 22.10
CA HIS A 267 16.40 3.26 20.75
C HIS A 267 16.41 4.80 20.72
N PRO A 268 17.53 5.46 20.40
CA PRO A 268 17.73 6.89 20.68
C PRO A 268 16.82 7.81 19.86
N LEU A 269 16.50 7.43 18.61
CA LEU A 269 15.72 8.27 17.69
C LEU A 269 14.24 7.89 17.61
N LEU A 270 13.79 6.83 18.29
CA LEU A 270 12.39 6.43 18.26
C LEU A 270 11.55 7.50 18.98
N ARG A 271 10.59 8.09 18.27
CA ARG A 271 9.74 9.20 18.73
C ARG A 271 8.26 8.84 18.78
N LYS A 272 7.80 7.95 17.90
CA LYS A 272 6.41 7.47 17.88
C LYS A 272 6.38 5.95 17.87
N LEU A 273 5.63 5.36 18.78
CA LEU A 273 5.25 3.96 18.78
C LEU A 273 3.74 3.86 18.68
N GLN A 274 3.26 3.42 17.54
CA GLN A 274 1.84 3.21 17.28
C GLN A 274 1.51 1.74 17.43
N ILE A 275 0.37 1.43 18.03
CA ILE A 275 -0.11 0.07 18.22
C ILE A 275 -1.54 0.03 17.69
N GLU A 276 -1.73 -0.67 16.58
CA GLU A 276 -3.01 -0.81 15.90
C GLU A 276 -3.63 -2.17 16.25
N PHE A 277 -4.93 -2.16 16.59
CA PHE A 277 -5.69 -3.38 16.93
C PHE A 277 -6.77 -3.63 15.89
N LEU A 278 -6.75 -4.82 15.28
CA LEU A 278 -7.72 -5.24 14.27
C LEU A 278 -9.09 -5.63 14.85
N HIS A 279 -9.21 -5.83 16.18
CA HIS A 279 -10.48 -6.20 16.83
C HIS A 279 -10.62 -5.63 18.24
N GLU A 280 -11.87 -5.50 18.73
CA GLU A 280 -12.26 -5.11 20.10
C GLU A 280 -11.73 -6.05 21.22
N ALA A 281 -10.77 -6.93 20.92
CA ALA A 281 -10.13 -7.74 21.93
C ALA A 281 -9.34 -6.84 22.88
N GLU A 282 -9.71 -6.86 24.16
CA GLU A 282 -8.98 -6.14 25.21
C GLU A 282 -7.49 -6.51 25.14
N LEU A 283 -6.64 -5.49 25.14
CA LEU A 283 -5.21 -5.63 25.28
C LEU A 283 -4.90 -6.52 26.51
N PRO A 284 -4.13 -7.61 26.36
CA PRO A 284 -3.77 -8.43 27.52
C PRO A 284 -3.08 -7.57 28.58
N GLY A 285 -3.37 -7.80 29.86
CA GLY A 285 -2.82 -6.98 30.95
C GLY A 285 -1.28 -6.89 30.95
N ALA A 286 -0.60 -7.92 30.46
CA ALA A 286 0.86 -7.90 30.26
C ALA A 286 1.32 -6.87 29.22
N ALA A 287 0.58 -6.72 28.12
CA ALA A 287 0.85 -5.71 27.08
C ALA A 287 0.60 -4.31 27.61
N VAL A 288 -0.52 -4.09 28.29
CA VAL A 288 -0.82 -2.82 28.96
C VAL A 288 0.30 -2.45 29.93
N HIS A 289 0.75 -3.40 30.74
CA HIS A 289 1.85 -3.18 31.68
C HIS A 289 3.16 -2.81 30.97
N ALA A 290 3.52 -3.51 29.88
CA ALA A 290 4.71 -3.21 29.09
C ALA A 290 4.64 -1.80 28.47
N ILE A 291 3.51 -1.45 27.85
CA ILE A 291 3.25 -0.12 27.26
C ILE A 291 3.34 0.98 28.32
N CYS A 292 2.69 0.80 29.47
CA CYS A 292 2.73 1.76 30.58
C CYS A 292 4.14 1.87 31.19
N SER A 293 4.90 0.77 31.25
CA SER A 293 6.30 0.79 31.70
C SER A 293 7.17 1.58 30.73
N LEU A 294 7.04 1.32 29.42
CA LEU A 294 7.79 2.02 28.38
C LEU A 294 7.48 3.52 28.40
N SER A 295 6.20 3.88 28.46
CA SER A 295 5.76 5.29 28.48
C SER A 295 6.30 6.05 29.70
N ARG A 296 6.37 5.39 30.87
CA ARG A 296 6.96 5.98 32.08
C ARG A 296 8.48 6.17 31.98
N GLN A 297 9.17 5.21 31.36
CA GLN A 297 10.62 5.25 31.19
C GLN A 297 11.06 6.17 30.05
N ARG A 298 10.19 6.44 29.09
CA ARG A 298 10.43 7.31 27.93
C ARG A 298 9.29 8.31 27.73
N PRO A 299 9.20 9.37 28.55
CA PRO A 299 8.15 10.38 28.42
C PRO A 299 8.19 11.18 27.11
N ALA A 300 9.33 11.16 26.39
CA ALA A 300 9.47 11.78 25.06
C ALA A 300 9.04 10.87 23.90
N LEU A 301 8.74 9.59 24.17
CA LEU A 301 8.20 8.66 23.18
C LEU A 301 6.68 8.78 23.20
N ASP A 302 6.11 9.20 22.08
CA ASP A 302 4.66 9.23 21.86
C ASP A 302 4.16 7.82 21.61
N VAL A 303 3.44 7.24 22.58
CA VAL A 303 2.86 5.90 22.47
C VAL A 303 1.36 6.02 22.25
N VAL A 304 0.90 5.62 21.07
CA VAL A 304 -0.49 5.77 20.65
C VAL A 304 -1.09 4.39 20.39
N THR A 305 -2.20 4.09 21.06
CA THR A 305 -3.01 2.89 20.81
C THR A 305 -4.23 3.28 19.99
N LEU A 306 -4.41 2.66 18.83
CA LEU A 306 -5.50 2.94 17.90
C LEU A 306 -6.31 1.68 17.65
N LEU A 307 -7.64 1.83 17.68
CA LEU A 307 -8.54 0.83 17.11
C LEU A 307 -8.46 0.99 15.59
N ALA A 308 -8.13 -0.09 14.88
CA ALA A 308 -8.15 -0.08 13.42
C ALA A 308 -9.60 -0.06 12.95
N GLU A 309 -10.17 1.14 12.79
CA GLU A 309 -11.40 1.32 12.03
C GLU A 309 -11.03 1.28 10.54
N ASP A 310 -11.59 0.31 9.79
CA ASP A 310 -11.49 0.10 8.34
C ASP A 310 -10.40 0.94 7.63
N GLY A 311 -9.19 0.36 7.56
CA GLY A 311 -8.00 0.95 6.94
C GLY A 311 -7.11 1.66 7.96
N GLY A 312 -6.03 0.98 8.37
CA GLY A 312 -5.10 1.39 9.41
C GLY A 312 -4.58 2.81 9.21
N THR A 313 -4.41 3.56 10.29
CA THR A 313 -3.91 4.94 10.24
C THR A 313 -2.52 5.06 9.64
N PHE A 314 -1.70 4.01 9.77
CA PHE A 314 -0.39 3.96 9.12
C PHE A 314 -0.51 3.95 7.58
N GLU A 315 -1.57 3.36 7.02
CA GLU A 315 -1.87 3.34 5.57
C GLU A 315 -2.15 4.75 5.03
N LYS A 316 -2.90 5.54 5.80
CA LYS A 316 -3.22 6.95 5.47
C LYS A 316 -1.98 7.84 5.51
N GLU A 317 -0.97 7.50 6.33
CA GLU A 317 0.31 8.22 6.44
C GLU A 317 1.27 7.95 5.25
N PHE A 318 1.02 6.94 4.39
CA PHE A 318 1.82 6.67 3.18
C PHE A 318 1.55 7.61 1.99
N ASP A 319 0.83 8.73 2.19
CA ASP A 319 0.35 9.64 1.14
C ASP A 319 -0.52 8.91 0.09
N ILE A 320 -1.37 7.97 0.51
CA ILE A 320 -2.29 7.22 -0.37
C ILE A 320 -3.54 8.07 -0.73
N ALA A 321 -3.74 9.22 -0.06
CA ALA A 321 -4.87 10.12 -0.32
C ALA A 321 -4.70 10.90 -1.65
N ILE A 322 -5.75 10.85 -2.48
CA ILE A 322 -5.83 11.54 -3.79
C ILE A 322 -6.40 12.94 -3.61
#